data_AF-A0A960S5D2-F1
#
_entry.id   AF-A0A960S5D2-F1
#
_cell.length_a   1.000
_cell.length_b   1.000
_cell.length_c   1.000
_cell.angle_alpha   90.00
_cell.angle_beta   90.00
_cell.angle_gamma   90.00
#
_symmetry.space_group_name_H-M   'P 1'
#
loop_
_entity.id
_entity.type
_entity.pdbx_description
1 polymer ?
#
loop_
_entity_poly.entity_id
_entity_poly.type
_entity_poly.pdbx_seq_one_letter_code
_entity_poly.pdbx_strand_id
1 'polypeptide(L)'
;MCRKIAVVLGRILMAAIFILSGVSKLFNWSGSLQHLVSTFSDWHAYLGQSPLFAKAISMAPLLLAIAIALELIGGCSVLIGYRPRWGATLLILFLIPTTILVHHFWFLEGQARADEQISFIKNCAILGGLLILWASNMDRRRVSY
;
A
#
# COMPACT_ATOMS: atom_id res chain seq x y z
N MET A 1 -31.57 -0.36 -1.79
CA MET A 1 -30.86 0.63 -0.94
C MET A 1 -29.57 0.08 -0.35
N CYS A 2 -29.59 -1.11 0.28
CA CYS A 2 -28.45 -1.71 0.98
C CYS A 2 -27.16 -1.86 0.14
N ARG A 3 -27.26 -2.24 -1.14
CA ARG A 3 -26.09 -2.39 -2.03
C ARG A 3 -25.29 -1.09 -2.21
N LYS A 4 -25.97 0.06 -2.40
CA LYS A 4 -25.29 1.35 -2.62
C LYS A 4 -24.55 1.78 -1.36
N ILE A 5 -25.18 1.61 -0.21
CA ILE A 5 -24.59 1.89 1.10
C ILE A 5 -23.36 1.01 1.33
N ALA A 6 -23.46 -0.30 1.09
CA ALA A 6 -22.34 -1.24 1.23
C ALA A 6 -21.14 -0.85 0.35
N VAL A 7 -21.38 -0.44 -0.90
CA VAL A 7 -20.30 0.01 -1.80
C VAL A 7 -19.64 1.31 -1.32
N VAL A 8 -20.42 2.26 -0.81
CA VAL A 8 -19.88 3.51 -0.27
C VAL A 8 -19.03 3.22 0.97
N LEU A 9 -19.56 2.45 1.92
CA LEU A 9 -18.84 2.05 3.13
C LEU A 9 -17.57 1.28 2.80
N GLY A 10 -17.62 0.33 1.88
CA GLY A 10 -16.45 -0.44 1.44
C GLY A 10 -15.35 0.47 0.89
N ARG A 11 -15.69 1.48 0.09
CA ARG A 11 -14.70 2.45 -0.43
C ARG A 11 -14.14 3.35 0.67
N ILE A 12 -14.96 3.79 1.61
CA ILE A 12 -14.51 4.61 2.75
C ILE A 12 -13.51 3.82 3.59
N LEU A 13 -13.86 2.61 4.00
CA LEU A 13 -12.99 1.75 4.80
C LEU A 13 -11.69 1.40 4.07
N MET A 14 -11.80 1.07 2.77
CA MET A 14 -10.64 0.76 1.95
C MET A 14 -9.73 1.97 1.78
N ALA A 15 -10.26 3.16 1.49
CA ALA A 15 -9.47 4.35 1.31
C ALA A 15 -8.86 4.89 2.61
N ALA A 16 -9.55 4.72 3.74
CA ALA A 16 -9.15 5.27 5.03
C ALA A 16 -7.75 4.82 5.43
N ILE A 17 -7.42 3.54 5.28
CA ILE A 17 -6.10 3.03 5.69
C ILE A 17 -4.96 3.67 4.89
N PHE A 18 -5.14 3.87 3.57
CA PHE A 18 -4.12 4.49 2.72
C PHE A 18 -4.01 5.99 2.93
N ILE A 19 -5.15 6.69 3.11
CA ILE A 19 -5.13 8.13 3.36
C ILE A 19 -4.47 8.41 4.71
N LEU A 20 -4.86 7.70 5.76
CA LEU A 20 -4.26 7.85 7.10
C LEU A 20 -2.76 7.52 7.07
N SER A 21 -2.38 6.44 6.38
CA SER A 21 -0.98 6.05 6.19
C SER A 21 -0.18 7.12 5.43
N GLY A 22 -0.67 7.60 4.28
CA GLY A 22 0.00 8.62 3.48
C GLY A 22 0.12 9.97 4.21
N VAL A 23 -0.92 10.39 4.93
CA VAL A 23 -0.91 11.59 5.78
C VAL A 23 0.12 11.43 6.90
N SER A 24 0.11 10.29 7.61
CA SER A 24 1.09 10.00 8.66
C SER A 24 2.52 10.04 8.12
N LYS A 25 2.77 9.48 6.92
CA LYS A 25 4.10 9.53 6.29
C LYS A 25 4.52 10.95 5.90
N LEU A 26 3.58 11.76 5.42
CA LEU A 26 3.84 13.15 5.04
C LEU A 26 4.20 14.02 6.26
N PHE A 27 3.45 13.90 7.36
CA PHE A 27 3.70 14.68 8.57
C PHE A 27 4.83 14.14 9.43
N ASN A 28 5.08 12.83 9.40
CA ASN A 28 6.24 12.19 10.03
C ASN A 28 7.28 11.79 8.96
N TRP A 29 7.71 12.76 8.17
CA TRP A 29 8.66 12.53 7.07
C TRP A 29 9.95 11.88 7.55
N SER A 30 10.58 12.44 8.59
CA SER A 30 11.86 11.95 9.10
C SER A 30 11.78 10.51 9.61
N GLY A 31 10.75 10.17 10.39
CA GLY A 31 10.57 8.80 10.90
C GLY A 31 10.25 7.81 9.79
N SER A 32 9.43 8.21 8.81
CA SER A 32 9.07 7.36 7.66
C SER A 32 10.26 7.11 6.74
N LEU A 33 11.10 8.13 6.53
CA LEU A 33 12.33 8.00 5.76
C LEU A 33 13.32 7.06 6.46
N GLN A 34 13.48 7.22 7.77
CA GLN A 34 14.37 6.35 8.56
C GLN A 34 13.92 4.90 8.52
N HIS A 35 12.61 4.64 8.66
CA HIS A 35 12.05 3.30 8.56
C HIS A 35 12.20 2.68 7.16
N LEU A 36 12.06 3.48 6.09
CA LEU A 36 12.29 3.00 4.73
C LEU A 36 13.76 2.67 4.48
N VAL A 37 14.68 3.51 4.98
CA VAL A 37 16.13 3.28 4.90
C VAL A 37 16.55 2.05 5.70
N SER A 38 15.99 1.83 6.90
CA SER A 38 16.27 0.63 7.70
C SER A 38 15.80 -0.62 6.95
N THR A 39 14.58 -0.58 6.41
CA THR A 39 14.02 -1.66 5.60
C THR A 39 14.94 -2.01 4.43
N PHE A 40 15.39 -1.02 3.65
CA PHE A 40 16.31 -1.29 2.54
C PHE A 40 17.70 -1.76 2.99
N SER A 41 18.17 -1.32 4.16
CA SER A 41 19.42 -1.80 4.75
C SER A 41 19.32 -3.28 5.14
N ASP A 42 18.19 -3.71 5.72
CA ASP A 42 17.95 -5.11 6.08
C ASP A 42 17.99 -6.00 4.84
N TRP A 43 17.30 -5.59 3.77
CA TRP A 43 17.35 -6.29 2.49
C TRP A 43 18.72 -6.25 1.81
N HIS A 44 19.43 -5.12 1.92
CA HIS A 44 20.79 -5.00 1.39
C HIS A 44 21.73 -6.00 2.06
N ALA A 45 21.67 -6.13 3.38
CA ALA A 45 22.45 -7.09 4.16
C ALA A 45 22.04 -8.54 3.84
N TYR A 46 20.73 -8.83 3.86
CA TYR A 46 20.19 -10.17 3.60
C TYR A 46 20.58 -10.72 2.23
N LEU A 47 20.62 -9.86 1.20
CA LEU A 47 20.98 -10.23 -0.18
C LEU A 47 22.48 -10.09 -0.48
N GLY A 48 23.34 -10.03 0.54
CA GLY A 48 24.80 -10.01 0.34
C GLY A 48 25.31 -8.71 -0.28
N GLN A 49 24.87 -7.56 0.25
CA GLN A 49 25.25 -6.21 -0.20
C GLN A 49 24.83 -5.89 -1.64
N SER A 50 23.59 -6.19 -1.98
CA SER A 50 23.07 -6.00 -3.35
C SER A 50 23.13 -4.53 -3.83
N PRO A 51 23.64 -4.26 -5.06
CA PRO A 51 23.68 -2.90 -5.63
C PRO A 51 22.29 -2.26 -5.79
N LEU A 52 21.26 -3.08 -5.98
CA LEU A 52 19.87 -2.65 -6.08
C LEU A 52 19.43 -1.91 -4.82
N PHE A 53 19.63 -2.51 -3.64
CA PHE A 53 19.21 -1.91 -2.38
C PHE A 53 20.12 -0.77 -1.93
N ALA A 54 21.42 -0.80 -2.29
CA ALA A 54 22.29 0.37 -2.11
C ALA A 54 21.74 1.60 -2.88
N LYS A 55 21.27 1.40 -4.12
CA LYS A 55 20.61 2.45 -4.90
C LYS A 55 19.24 2.83 -4.31
N ALA A 56 18.47 1.87 -3.79
CA ALA A 56 17.18 2.15 -3.16
C ALA A 56 17.35 3.04 -1.90
N ILE A 57 18.40 2.80 -1.11
CA ILE A 57 18.75 3.63 0.07
C ILE A 57 19.03 5.08 -0.35
N SER A 58 19.87 5.29 -1.38
CA SER A 58 20.18 6.65 -1.85
C SER A 58 18.96 7.35 -2.47
N MET A 59 18.03 6.58 -3.05
CA MET A 59 16.76 7.07 -3.61
C MET A 59 15.61 7.11 -2.59
N ALA A 60 15.83 6.77 -1.31
CA ALA A 60 14.77 6.61 -0.32
C ALA A 60 13.85 7.85 -0.19
N PRO A 61 14.34 9.11 -0.20
CA PRO A 61 13.47 10.29 -0.17
C PRO A 61 12.50 10.34 -1.36
N LEU A 62 12.97 10.01 -2.56
CA LEU A 62 12.13 9.98 -3.76
C LEU A 62 11.12 8.83 -3.70
N LEU A 63 11.55 7.64 -3.29
CA LEU A 63 10.68 6.48 -3.15
C LEU A 63 9.58 6.70 -2.10
N LEU A 64 9.91 7.38 -0.98
CA LEU A 64 8.94 7.80 0.02
C LEU A 64 7.93 8.79 -0.55
N ALA A 65 8.37 9.80 -1.30
CA ALA A 65 7.47 10.74 -1.96
C ALA A 65 6.51 10.05 -2.94
N ILE A 66 7.02 9.09 -3.73
CA ILE A 66 6.21 8.27 -4.64
C ILE A 66 5.19 7.44 -3.86
N ALA A 67 5.60 6.79 -2.77
CA ALA A 67 4.70 6.02 -1.92
C ALA A 67 3.54 6.87 -1.38
N ILE A 68 3.85 8.05 -0.80
CA ILE A 68 2.85 9.01 -0.32
C ILE A 68 1.92 9.44 -1.46
N ALA A 69 2.45 9.75 -2.64
CA ALA A 69 1.64 10.16 -3.78
C ALA A 69 0.68 9.05 -4.22
N LEU A 70 1.15 7.79 -4.31
CA LEU A 70 0.30 6.64 -4.65
C LEU A 70 -0.82 6.44 -3.62
N GLU A 71 -0.49 6.51 -2.33
CA GLU A 71 -1.45 6.35 -1.24
C GLU A 71 -2.51 7.45 -1.23
N LEU A 72 -2.10 8.72 -1.31
CA LEU A 72 -3.02 9.86 -1.23
C LEU A 72 -3.86 10.02 -2.48
N ILE A 73 -3.25 9.95 -3.67
CA ILE A 73 -3.99 10.07 -4.95
C ILE A 73 -4.91 8.86 -5.13
N GLY A 74 -4.38 7.66 -4.88
CA GLY A 74 -5.14 6.42 -4.97
C GLY A 74 -6.29 6.37 -3.97
N GLY A 75 -6.00 6.69 -2.70
CA GLY A 75 -6.97 6.76 -1.61
C GLY A 75 -8.08 7.76 -1.87
N CYS A 76 -7.75 9.00 -2.24
CA CYS A 76 -8.74 10.03 -2.59
C CYS A 76 -9.60 9.63 -3.80
N SER A 77 -9.01 9.04 -4.84
CA SER A 77 -9.75 8.54 -6.00
C SER A 77 -10.76 7.44 -5.62
N VAL A 78 -10.37 6.50 -4.75
CA VAL A 78 -11.27 5.45 -4.24
C VAL A 78 -12.35 6.04 -3.33
N LEU A 79 -11.99 6.95 -2.42
CA LEU A 79 -12.90 7.58 -1.46
C LEU A 79 -14.01 8.38 -2.16
N ILE A 80 -13.61 9.32 -3.03
CA ILE A 80 -14.54 10.18 -3.78
C ILE A 80 -15.33 9.33 -4.79
N GLY A 81 -14.74 8.24 -5.27
CA GLY A 81 -15.32 7.43 -6.33
C GLY A 81 -15.15 8.04 -7.72
N TYR A 82 -14.25 9.02 -7.87
CA TYR A 82 -13.84 9.52 -9.16
C TYR A 82 -12.76 8.60 -9.75
N ARG A 83 -13.11 7.89 -10.84
CA ARG A 83 -12.26 6.89 -11.49
C ARG A 83 -11.63 5.86 -10.53
N PRO A 84 -12.45 5.16 -9.71
CA PRO A 84 -11.97 4.29 -8.62
C PRO A 84 -11.11 3.11 -9.09
N ARG A 85 -11.23 2.71 -10.36
CA ARG A 85 -10.35 1.69 -10.96
C ARG A 85 -8.90 2.16 -11.04
N TRP A 86 -8.68 3.42 -11.42
CA TRP A 86 -7.33 4.00 -11.46
C TRP A 86 -6.79 4.18 -10.03
N GLY A 87 -7.63 4.66 -9.10
CA GLY A 87 -7.27 4.72 -7.68
C GLY A 87 -6.85 3.35 -7.12
N ALA A 88 -7.64 2.31 -7.38
CA ALA A 88 -7.31 0.95 -6.97
C ALA A 88 -5.99 0.45 -7.59
N THR A 89 -5.71 0.74 -8.86
CA THR A 89 -4.42 0.39 -9.48
C THR A 89 -3.25 1.05 -8.75
N LEU A 90 -3.34 2.34 -8.42
CA LEU A 90 -2.28 3.05 -7.69
C LEU A 90 -2.04 2.43 -6.30
N LEU A 91 -3.11 2.12 -5.58
CA LEU A 91 -3.04 1.49 -4.27
C LEU A 91 -2.47 0.06 -4.34
N ILE A 92 -2.81 -0.72 -5.37
CA ILE A 92 -2.24 -2.05 -5.61
C ILE A 92 -0.72 -1.94 -5.86
N LEU A 93 -0.31 -1.00 -6.71
CA LEU A 93 1.11 -0.76 -7.02
C LEU A 93 1.91 -0.34 -5.80
N PHE A 94 1.30 0.37 -4.85
CA PHE A 94 1.92 0.70 -3.56
C PHE A 94 1.93 -0.49 -2.59
N LEU A 95 0.80 -1.20 -2.48
CA LEU A 95 0.58 -2.20 -1.45
C LEU A 95 1.43 -3.45 -1.65
N ILE A 96 1.60 -3.93 -2.89
CA ILE A 96 2.40 -5.12 -3.19
C ILE A 96 3.84 -4.97 -2.69
N PRO A 97 4.64 -3.97 -3.13
CA PRO A 97 6.01 -3.82 -2.68
C PRO A 97 6.08 -3.52 -1.18
N THR A 98 5.20 -2.68 -0.63
CA THR A 98 5.17 -2.40 0.82
C THR A 98 4.97 -3.66 1.63
N THR A 99 4.07 -4.56 1.20
CA THR A 99 3.79 -5.81 1.91
C THR A 99 5.00 -6.73 1.96
N ILE A 100 5.72 -6.86 0.85
CA ILE A 100 6.90 -7.72 0.77
C ILE A 100 8.09 -7.09 1.48
N LEU A 101 8.32 -5.80 1.23
CA LEU A 101 9.52 -5.11 1.67
C LEU A 101 9.46 -4.74 3.14
N VAL A 102 8.34 -4.22 3.64
CA VAL A 102 8.22 -3.71 5.01
C VAL A 102 7.80 -4.82 5.98
N HIS A 103 6.82 -5.64 5.63
CA HIS A 103 6.31 -6.70 6.50
C HIS A 103 7.03 -8.04 6.27
N HIS A 104 8.36 -7.98 6.24
CA HIS A 104 9.26 -9.11 5.95
C HIS A 104 9.43 -10.03 7.16
N PHE A 105 8.33 -10.57 7.70
CA PHE A 105 8.32 -11.36 8.95
C PHE A 105 9.30 -12.55 8.97
N TRP A 106 9.74 -13.04 7.81
CA TRP A 106 10.72 -14.11 7.67
C TRP A 106 12.15 -13.72 8.09
N PHE A 107 12.46 -12.45 8.39
CA PHE A 107 13.72 -12.04 9.03
C PHE A 107 13.61 -11.91 10.55
N LEU A 108 12.44 -12.10 11.13
CA LEU A 108 12.18 -11.87 12.55
C LEU A 108 11.95 -13.18 13.31
N GLU A 109 12.04 -13.11 14.64
CA GLU A 109 11.75 -14.23 15.54
C GLU A 109 10.82 -13.80 16.67
N GLY A 110 10.26 -14.78 17.39
CA GLY A 110 9.40 -14.55 18.55
C GLY A 110 8.15 -13.71 18.24
N GLN A 111 7.81 -12.82 19.17
CA GLN A 111 6.61 -11.98 19.06
C GLN A 111 6.66 -11.03 17.85
N ALA A 112 7.84 -10.48 17.53
CA ALA A 112 8.00 -9.55 16.40
C ALA A 112 7.65 -10.21 15.06
N ARG A 113 8.02 -11.49 14.89
CA ARG A 113 7.60 -12.27 13.71
C ARG A 113 6.09 -12.42 13.62
N ALA A 114 5.44 -12.72 14.75
CA ALA A 114 3.99 -12.92 14.77
C ALA A 114 3.24 -11.63 14.41
N ASP A 115 3.68 -10.49 14.94
CA ASP A 115 3.06 -9.19 14.68
C ASP A 115 3.21 -8.78 13.20
N GLU A 116 4.41 -8.94 12.62
CA GLU A 116 4.64 -8.63 11.20
C GLU A 116 3.94 -9.61 10.26
N GLN A 117 3.81 -10.89 10.64
CA GLN A 117 3.04 -11.86 9.87
C GLN A 117 1.55 -11.48 9.83
N ILE A 118 1.00 -10.97 10.93
CA ILE A 118 -0.37 -10.45 10.97
C ILE A 118 -0.51 -9.24 10.03
N SER A 119 0.44 -8.31 10.06
CA SER A 119 0.44 -7.14 9.17
C SER A 119 0.52 -7.53 7.69
N PHE A 120 1.37 -8.51 7.36
CA PHE A 120 1.48 -9.06 6.01
C PHE A 120 0.13 -9.63 5.52
N ILE A 121 -0.52 -10.46 6.33
CA ILE A 121 -1.81 -11.09 5.96
C ILE A 121 -2.96 -10.07 5.91
N LYS A 122 -2.96 -9.04 6.79
CA LYS A 122 -3.90 -7.91 6.68
C LYS A 122 -3.75 -7.21 5.33
N ASN A 123 -2.53 -6.97 4.87
CA ASN A 123 -2.30 -6.38 3.57
C ASN A 123 -2.73 -7.30 2.42
N CYS A 124 -2.58 -8.61 2.53
CA CYS A 124 -3.14 -9.55 1.55
C CYS A 124 -4.67 -9.45 1.46
N ALA A 125 -5.36 -9.34 2.59
CA ALA A 125 -6.81 -9.15 2.61
C ALA A 125 -7.23 -7.81 1.97
N ILE A 126 -6.51 -6.73 2.27
CA ILE A 126 -6.72 -5.41 1.65
C ILE A 126 -6.49 -5.47 0.14
N LEU A 127 -5.42 -6.15 -0.31
CA LEU A 127 -5.12 -6.37 -1.72
C LEU A 127 -6.27 -7.10 -2.42
N GLY A 128 -6.83 -8.14 -1.79
CA GLY A 128 -8.02 -8.83 -2.29
C GLY A 128 -9.22 -7.89 -2.46
N GLY A 129 -9.47 -7.03 -1.47
CA GLY A 129 -10.52 -6.00 -1.54
C GLY A 129 -10.29 -4.99 -2.68
N LEU A 130 -9.06 -4.54 -2.88
CA LEU A 130 -8.68 -3.66 -3.99
C LEU A 130 -8.85 -4.34 -5.36
N LEU A 131 -8.48 -5.61 -5.49
CA LEU A 131 -8.66 -6.39 -6.72
C LEU A 131 -10.14 -6.55 -7.06
N ILE A 132 -11.00 -6.84 -6.08
CA ILE A 132 -12.46 -6.89 -6.26
C ILE A 132 -13.01 -5.51 -6.68
N LEU A 133 -12.55 -4.42 -6.04
CA LEU A 133 -12.93 -3.06 -6.43
C LEU A 133 -12.48 -2.72 -7.86
N TRP A 134 -11.27 -3.13 -8.23
CA TRP A 134 -10.70 -2.91 -9.55
C TRP A 134 -11.49 -3.67 -10.63
N ALA A 135 -11.84 -4.93 -10.36
CA ALA A 135 -12.58 -5.81 -11.26
C ALA A 135 -14.05 -5.40 -11.43
N SER A 136 -14.75 -5.08 -10.33
CA SER A 136 -16.18 -4.68 -10.35
C SER A 136 -16.47 -3.40 -11.15
N ASN A 137 -15.44 -2.60 -11.45
CA ASN A 137 -15.56 -1.44 -12.33
C ASN A 137 -15.43 -1.77 -13.83
N MET A 138 -15.05 -3.00 -14.21
CA MET A 138 -15.07 -3.47 -15.60
C MET A 138 -16.49 -3.75 -16.09
N ASP A 139 -17.32 -4.33 -15.23
CA ASP A 139 -18.65 -4.79 -15.61
C ASP A 139 -19.60 -3.63 -15.92
N ARG A 140 -19.42 -2.46 -15.29
CA ARG A 140 -20.21 -1.26 -15.61
C ARG A 140 -19.96 -0.69 -17.01
N ARG A 141 -18.83 -1.04 -17.66
CA ARG A 141 -18.51 -0.57 -19.02
C ARG A 141 -19.00 -1.52 -20.13
N ARG A 142 -19.53 -2.70 -19.79
CA ARG A 142 -19.96 -3.71 -20.77
C ARG A 142 -21.47 -3.72 -21.05
N VAL A 143 -22.26 -2.83 -20.43
CA VAL A 143 -23.73 -2.76 -20.62
C VAL A 143 -24.12 -1.51 -21.41
N SER A 144 -23.36 -1.20 -22.46
CA SER A 144 -23.68 -0.12 -23.40
C SER A 144 -23.74 -0.68 -24.82
N TYR A 145 -24.79 -1.46 -25.09
CA TYR A 145 -25.27 -1.82 -26.42
C TYR A 145 -26.79 -1.89 -26.37
#